data_AF-A0AAV6ZI15-F1
#
_entry.id   AF-A0AAV6ZI15-F1
#
_cell.length_a   1.000
_cell.length_b   1.000
_cell.length_c   1.000
_cell.angle_alpha   90.00
_cell.angle_beta   90.00
_cell.angle_gamma   90.00
#
_symmetry.space_group_name_H-M   'P 1'
#
loop_
_entity.id
_entity.type
_entity.pdbx_description
1 polymer ?
#
loop_
_entity_poly.entity_id
_entity_poly.type
_entity_poly.pdbx_seq_one_letter_code
_entity_poly.pdbx_strand_id
1 'polypeptide(L)'
;MQLIKTADLDPSKNYIFGFHPHGVLVAGAFTNFCTEATGFPDLYPGLTSYLLMLPLWFRAPFFRDYIMSGGLIPSDKESAAYLLRQKKGGTALVIAVGGAPESLDARPGAFTLLLKNRKGFIRLAIENGAHLVPIFSFGENELFDQVENPKGSLLRSLQEKLQKVMGVALPLFHARGVFQYSFGLIPYRKPINTVG
;
A
#
# COMPACT_ATOMS: atom_id res chain seq x y z
N MET A 1 -16.33 0.44 -1.11
CA MET A 1 -15.06 0.29 -1.82
C MET A 1 -15.28 -0.75 -2.91
N GLN A 2 -14.65 -0.59 -4.06
CA GLN A 2 -14.77 -1.53 -5.17
C GLN A 2 -13.39 -1.79 -5.78
N LEU A 3 -13.10 -3.06 -6.07
CA LEU A 3 -11.98 -3.49 -6.90
C LEU A 3 -12.51 -3.81 -8.30
N ILE A 4 -11.99 -3.12 -9.31
CA ILE A 4 -12.42 -3.19 -10.70
C ILE A 4 -11.31 -3.88 -11.48
N LYS A 5 -11.57 -5.14 -11.83
CA LYS A 5 -10.68 -5.95 -12.66
C LYS A 5 -10.72 -5.48 -14.11
N THR A 6 -9.55 -5.30 -14.70
CA THR A 6 -9.35 -4.84 -16.08
C THR A 6 -8.85 -5.94 -17.02
N ALA A 7 -8.20 -6.98 -16.49
CA ALA A 7 -7.68 -8.10 -17.27
C ALA A 7 -7.66 -9.40 -16.46
N ASP A 8 -7.76 -10.52 -17.15
CA ASP A 8 -7.49 -11.84 -16.57
C ASP A 8 -5.99 -12.04 -16.34
N LEU A 9 -5.65 -12.65 -15.22
CA LEU A 9 -4.28 -12.99 -14.85
C LEU A 9 -4.14 -14.51 -14.78
N ASP A 10 -3.03 -15.02 -15.31
CA ASP A 10 -2.69 -16.44 -15.33
C ASP A 10 -2.20 -16.89 -13.94
N PRO A 11 -2.93 -17.78 -13.25
CA PRO A 11 -2.56 -18.20 -11.90
C PRO A 11 -1.27 -19.04 -11.84
N SER A 12 -0.74 -19.48 -12.98
CA SER A 12 0.58 -20.14 -13.03
C SER A 12 1.76 -19.16 -12.92
N LYS A 13 1.49 -17.85 -12.89
CA LYS A 13 2.50 -16.80 -12.86
C LYS A 13 2.47 -16.00 -11.56
N ASN A 14 3.58 -15.31 -11.27
CA ASN A 14 3.70 -14.39 -10.15
C ASN A 14 3.64 -12.95 -10.64
N TYR A 15 3.08 -12.08 -9.80
CA TYR A 15 2.79 -10.69 -10.13
C TYR A 15 3.28 -9.75 -9.04
N ILE A 16 3.68 -8.55 -9.44
CA ILE A 16 3.86 -7.40 -8.56
C ILE A 16 2.85 -6.34 -8.94
N PHE A 17 1.93 -6.07 -8.03
CA PHE A 17 0.88 -5.07 -8.13
C PHE A 17 1.43 -3.74 -7.62
N GLY A 18 1.71 -2.81 -8.55
CA GLY A 18 2.21 -1.48 -8.24
C GLY A 18 1.06 -0.54 -7.88
N PHE A 19 0.77 -0.43 -6.59
CA PHE A 19 -0.37 0.32 -6.06
C PHE A 19 -0.08 1.80 -5.89
N HIS A 20 -1.00 2.65 -6.37
CA HIS A 20 -1.00 4.09 -6.20
C HIS A 20 -2.41 4.68 -6.01
N PRO A 21 -2.52 5.88 -5.41
CA PRO A 21 -1.50 6.49 -4.58
C PRO A 21 -1.35 5.71 -3.26
N HIS A 22 -0.25 5.89 -2.54
CA HIS A 22 -0.04 5.29 -1.22
C HIS A 22 -1.10 5.76 -0.21
N GLY A 23 -1.54 7.02 -0.30
CA GLY A 23 -2.39 7.63 0.73
C GLY A 23 -1.70 7.68 2.09
N VAL A 24 -2.46 8.08 3.11
CA VAL A 24 -1.92 8.22 4.47
C VAL A 24 -1.65 6.84 5.10
N LEU A 25 -2.63 5.93 5.02
CA LEU A 25 -2.58 4.58 5.62
C LEU A 25 -2.74 3.42 4.63
N VAL A 26 -2.79 3.70 3.31
CA VAL A 26 -3.02 2.69 2.26
C VAL A 26 -4.27 1.82 2.51
N ALA A 27 -5.34 2.42 3.04
CA ALA A 27 -6.53 1.71 3.46
C ALA A 27 -7.22 0.98 2.28
N GLY A 28 -7.15 1.51 1.06
CA GLY A 28 -7.65 0.84 -0.13
C GLY A 28 -6.86 -0.44 -0.44
N ALA A 29 -5.52 -0.39 -0.42
CA ALA A 29 -4.73 -1.60 -0.66
C ALA A 29 -5.00 -2.66 0.40
N PHE A 30 -5.00 -2.29 1.68
CA PHE A 30 -5.29 -3.24 2.76
C PHE A 30 -6.68 -3.87 2.58
N THR A 31 -7.71 -3.06 2.36
CA THR A 31 -9.07 -3.59 2.23
C THR A 31 -9.22 -4.48 1.00
N ASN A 32 -8.66 -4.09 -0.15
CA ASN A 32 -8.75 -4.87 -1.39
C ASN A 32 -7.98 -6.19 -1.33
N PHE A 33 -6.77 -6.17 -0.75
CA PHE A 33 -5.80 -7.25 -0.90
C PHE A 33 -5.52 -8.05 0.39
N CYS A 34 -6.10 -7.67 1.52
CA CYS A 34 -5.90 -8.35 2.80
C CYS A 34 -7.19 -8.84 3.48
N THR A 35 -8.37 -8.34 3.08
CA THR A 35 -9.61 -8.55 3.87
C THR A 35 -10.76 -9.23 3.14
N GLU A 36 -10.56 -9.71 1.91
CA GLU A 36 -11.59 -10.29 1.02
C GLU A 36 -12.83 -9.41 0.76
N ALA A 37 -12.93 -8.23 1.38
CA ALA A 37 -14.11 -7.36 1.39
C ALA A 37 -14.54 -6.84 0.00
N THR A 38 -13.69 -7.00 -1.01
CA THR A 38 -13.98 -6.60 -2.40
C THR A 38 -13.96 -7.78 -3.38
N GLY A 39 -13.91 -9.02 -2.88
CA GLY A 39 -13.98 -10.23 -3.71
C GLY A 39 -12.70 -10.52 -4.50
N PHE A 40 -11.51 -10.18 -3.97
CA PHE A 40 -10.24 -10.47 -4.66
C PHE A 40 -10.09 -11.93 -5.12
N PRO A 41 -10.39 -12.95 -4.29
CA PRO A 41 -10.30 -14.36 -4.72
C PRO A 41 -11.23 -14.71 -5.88
N ASP A 42 -12.40 -14.08 -5.95
CA ASP A 42 -13.38 -14.29 -7.04
C ASP A 42 -12.94 -13.58 -8.33
N LEU A 43 -12.36 -12.39 -8.20
CA LEU A 43 -11.85 -11.61 -9.33
C LEU A 43 -10.59 -12.23 -9.93
N TYR A 44 -9.68 -12.73 -9.09
CA TYR A 44 -8.40 -13.32 -9.51
C TYR A 44 -8.25 -14.75 -8.94
N PRO A 45 -9.04 -15.71 -9.45
CA PRO A 45 -9.03 -17.07 -8.93
C PRO A 45 -7.63 -17.71 -9.08
N GLY A 46 -7.18 -18.34 -7.99
CA GLY A 46 -5.85 -18.95 -7.92
C GLY A 46 -4.70 -18.00 -7.59
N LEU A 47 -4.96 -16.68 -7.45
CA LEU A 47 -3.99 -15.75 -6.89
C LEU A 47 -4.19 -15.58 -5.39
N THR A 48 -3.08 -15.50 -4.66
CA THR A 48 -3.02 -15.09 -3.26
C THR A 48 -2.26 -13.77 -3.16
N SER A 49 -2.92 -12.76 -2.59
CA SER A 49 -2.36 -11.43 -2.43
C SER A 49 -1.53 -11.30 -1.15
N TYR A 50 -0.41 -10.59 -1.25
CA TYR A 50 0.43 -10.26 -0.10
C TYR A 50 0.82 -8.78 -0.14
N LEU A 51 0.49 -8.02 0.90
CA LEU A 51 0.75 -6.58 0.96
C LEU A 51 2.06 -6.28 1.70
N LEU A 52 2.96 -5.55 1.04
CA LEU A 52 4.20 -5.10 1.67
C LEU A 52 3.94 -4.02 2.72
N MET A 53 4.47 -4.23 3.92
CA MET A 53 4.39 -3.31 5.04
C MET A 53 5.77 -3.08 5.65
N LEU A 54 5.97 -1.89 6.23
CA LEU A 54 7.21 -1.52 6.91
C LEU A 54 7.64 -2.61 7.94
N PRO A 55 8.89 -3.13 7.87
CA PRO A 55 9.36 -4.22 8.72
C PRO A 55 9.30 -3.96 10.23
N LEU A 56 9.29 -2.69 10.65
CA LEU A 56 9.19 -2.30 12.06
C LEU A 56 7.97 -2.92 12.76
N TRP A 57 6.84 -3.03 12.05
CA TRP A 57 5.59 -3.59 12.58
C TRP A 57 5.67 -5.08 12.91
N PHE A 58 6.62 -5.81 12.32
CA PHE A 58 6.80 -7.24 12.55
C PHE A 58 7.70 -7.55 13.76
N ARG A 59 8.18 -6.53 14.48
CA ARG A 59 9.02 -6.72 15.69
C ARG A 59 8.21 -6.98 16.96
N ALA A 60 6.94 -6.57 17.00
CA ALA A 60 6.08 -6.77 18.16
C ALA A 60 5.45 -8.18 18.11
N PRO A 61 5.71 -9.06 19.09
CA PRO A 61 5.08 -10.39 19.13
C PRO A 61 3.56 -10.25 19.24
N PHE A 62 2.80 -11.25 18.75
CA PHE A 62 1.33 -11.23 18.59
C PHE A 62 0.79 -10.26 17.54
N PHE A 63 1.19 -8.99 17.56
CA PHE A 63 0.79 -8.04 16.52
C PHE A 63 1.32 -8.48 15.15
N ARG A 64 2.58 -8.95 15.12
CA ARG A 64 3.19 -9.59 13.95
C ARG A 64 2.30 -10.70 13.38
N ASP A 65 1.86 -11.63 14.21
CA ASP A 65 1.12 -12.81 13.74
C ASP A 65 -0.29 -12.40 13.27
N TYR A 66 -0.89 -11.41 13.94
CA TYR A 66 -2.16 -10.80 13.51
C TYR A 66 -2.05 -10.18 12.11
N ILE A 67 -1.09 -9.30 11.85
CA ILE A 67 -0.95 -8.68 10.53
C ILE A 67 -0.56 -9.71 9.45
N MET A 68 0.27 -10.70 9.79
CA MET A 68 0.63 -11.78 8.87
C MET A 68 -0.56 -12.67 8.51
N SER A 69 -1.51 -12.88 9.43
CA SER A 69 -2.73 -13.63 9.14
C SER A 69 -3.60 -12.98 8.06
N GLY A 70 -3.53 -11.64 7.93
CA GLY A 70 -4.18 -10.89 6.85
C GLY A 70 -3.36 -10.78 5.56
N GLY A 71 -2.24 -11.50 5.44
CA GLY A 71 -1.39 -11.45 4.24
C GLY A 71 -0.45 -10.25 4.17
N LEU A 72 -0.23 -9.50 5.26
CA LEU A 72 0.84 -8.50 5.29
C LEU A 72 2.20 -9.16 5.51
N ILE A 73 3.19 -8.69 4.77
CA ILE A 73 4.58 -9.16 4.89
C ILE A 73 5.56 -7.99 4.98
N PRO A 74 6.76 -8.20 5.54
CA PRO A 74 7.81 -7.20 5.55
C PRO A 74 8.20 -6.72 4.14
N SER A 75 8.43 -5.42 3.99
CA SER A 75 8.80 -4.80 2.71
C SER A 75 10.27 -4.92 2.32
N ASP A 76 11.04 -5.81 2.96
CA ASP A 76 12.42 -6.10 2.55
C ASP A 76 12.47 -6.93 1.26
N LYS A 77 13.60 -6.83 0.57
CA LYS A 77 13.79 -7.42 -0.76
C LYS A 77 13.69 -8.95 -0.69
N GLU A 78 14.24 -9.53 0.36
CA GLU A 78 14.35 -10.97 0.58
C GLU A 78 12.97 -11.60 0.79
N SER A 79 12.12 -10.98 1.63
CA SER A 79 10.72 -11.41 1.84
C SER A 79 9.92 -11.36 0.55
N ALA A 80 10.03 -10.26 -0.19
CA ALA A 80 9.35 -10.10 -1.47
C ALA A 80 9.85 -11.13 -2.51
N ALA A 81 11.17 -11.32 -2.63
CA ALA A 81 11.76 -12.28 -3.55
C ALA A 81 11.38 -13.73 -3.21
N TYR A 82 11.28 -14.07 -1.92
CA TYR A 82 10.89 -15.41 -1.47
C TYR A 82 9.54 -15.85 -2.04
N LEU A 83 8.55 -14.95 -2.05
CA LEU A 83 7.24 -15.24 -2.63
C LEU A 83 7.27 -15.28 -4.16
N LEU A 84 8.02 -14.39 -4.80
CA LEU A 84 8.09 -14.33 -6.26
C LEU A 84 8.87 -15.51 -6.89
N ARG A 85 9.71 -16.20 -6.12
CA ARG A 85 10.46 -17.39 -6.56
C ARG A 85 9.64 -18.68 -6.57
N GLN A 86 8.41 -18.66 -6.06
CA GLN A 86 7.58 -19.85 -5.98
C GLN A 86 7.22 -20.34 -7.39
N LYS A 87 7.73 -21.52 -7.76
CA LYS A 87 7.57 -22.09 -9.12
C LYS A 87 6.13 -22.40 -9.50
N LYS A 88 5.25 -22.59 -8.52
CA LYS A 88 3.82 -22.89 -8.74
C LYS A 88 3.02 -21.69 -9.28
N GLY A 89 3.58 -20.48 -9.23
CA GLY A 89 2.83 -19.26 -9.51
C GLY A 89 1.88 -18.86 -8.40
N GLY A 90 0.91 -18.02 -8.73
CA GLY A 90 -0.24 -17.70 -7.87
C GLY A 90 0.04 -16.60 -6.86
N THR A 91 1.19 -15.93 -6.90
CA THR A 91 1.49 -14.83 -5.98
C THR A 91 1.11 -13.49 -6.61
N ALA A 92 0.32 -12.68 -5.90
CA ALA A 92 0.11 -11.26 -6.19
C ALA A 92 0.74 -10.40 -5.10
N LEU A 93 1.99 -9.97 -5.30
CA LEU A 93 2.71 -9.13 -4.35
C LEU A 93 2.31 -7.67 -4.53
N VAL A 94 1.69 -7.04 -3.54
CA VAL A 94 1.22 -5.66 -3.60
C VAL A 94 2.22 -4.73 -2.95
N ILE A 95 2.63 -3.69 -3.68
CA ILE A 95 3.56 -2.67 -3.21
C ILE A 95 2.98 -1.28 -3.44
N ALA A 96 2.87 -0.48 -2.38
CA ALA A 96 2.62 0.95 -2.50
C ALA A 96 3.93 1.66 -2.91
N VAL A 97 4.14 1.82 -4.22
CA VAL A 97 5.45 2.12 -4.82
C VAL A 97 6.05 3.44 -4.33
N GLY A 98 5.21 4.45 -4.07
CA GLY A 98 5.65 5.74 -3.56
C GLY A 98 6.26 5.68 -2.15
N GLY A 99 5.81 4.70 -1.36
CA GLY A 99 6.23 4.45 0.02
C GLY A 99 5.93 5.62 0.97
N ALA A 100 6.64 5.62 2.10
CA ALA A 100 6.55 6.64 3.15
C ALA A 100 6.68 8.10 2.65
N PRO A 101 7.51 8.44 1.65
CA PRO A 101 7.52 9.79 1.08
C PRO A 101 6.23 10.22 0.41
N GLU A 102 5.55 9.31 -0.29
CA GLU A 102 4.31 9.64 -1.00
C GLU A 102 3.16 9.86 0.00
N SER A 103 3.17 9.16 1.13
CA SER A 103 2.16 9.36 2.19
C SER A 103 2.23 10.76 2.82
N LEU A 104 3.42 11.38 2.87
CA LEU A 104 3.57 12.76 3.35
C LEU A 104 2.99 13.80 2.39
N ASP A 105 2.78 13.43 1.12
CA ASP A 105 2.17 14.31 0.10
C ASP A 105 0.69 13.96 -0.16
N ALA A 106 0.13 12.97 0.56
CA ALA A 106 -1.27 12.58 0.44
C ALA A 106 -2.18 13.72 0.92
N ARG A 107 -3.01 14.24 0.03
CA ARG A 107 -3.99 15.32 0.28
C ARG A 107 -5.27 15.08 -0.53
N PRO A 108 -6.45 15.37 0.03
CA PRO A 108 -7.70 15.40 -0.74
C PRO A 108 -7.57 16.30 -1.98
N GLY A 109 -8.12 15.86 -3.10
CA GLY A 109 -8.08 16.54 -4.39
C GLY A 109 -6.74 16.48 -5.13
N ALA A 110 -5.69 15.87 -4.56
CA ALA A 110 -4.37 15.79 -5.17
C ALA A 110 -3.93 14.34 -5.45
N PHE A 111 -3.20 14.13 -6.55
CA PHE A 111 -2.56 12.87 -6.92
C PHE A 111 -1.06 13.06 -7.16
N THR A 112 -0.32 13.42 -6.11
CA THR A 112 1.14 13.51 -6.18
C THR A 112 1.74 12.11 -6.07
N LEU A 113 2.24 11.57 -7.18
CA LEU A 113 2.84 10.23 -7.23
C LEU A 113 4.38 10.30 -7.29
N LEU A 114 5.05 9.50 -6.47
CA LEU A 114 6.50 9.37 -6.44
C LEU A 114 6.94 8.10 -7.18
N LEU A 115 6.88 8.15 -8.51
CA LEU A 115 7.19 7.04 -9.41
C LEU A 115 8.54 7.14 -10.13
N LYS A 116 8.96 8.37 -10.49
CA LYS A 116 10.06 8.63 -11.45
C LYS A 116 11.33 7.83 -11.15
N ASN A 117 11.72 7.78 -9.89
CA ASN A 117 12.95 7.14 -9.43
C ASN A 117 12.73 5.81 -8.69
N ARG A 118 11.50 5.29 -8.65
CA ARG A 118 11.17 4.02 -7.97
C ARG A 118 11.28 2.86 -8.95
N LYS A 119 12.49 2.36 -9.18
CA LYS A 119 12.75 1.24 -10.10
C LYS A 119 13.03 -0.10 -9.41
N GLY A 120 13.09 -0.10 -8.07
CA GLY A 120 13.41 -1.31 -7.29
C GLY A 120 12.44 -2.47 -7.51
N PHE A 121 11.13 -2.21 -7.55
CA PHE A 121 10.13 -3.24 -7.79
C PHE A 121 10.16 -3.79 -9.22
N ILE A 122 10.50 -2.94 -10.21
CA ILE A 122 10.71 -3.37 -11.60
C ILE A 122 11.92 -4.30 -11.69
N ARG A 123 13.03 -3.91 -11.04
CA ARG A 123 14.22 -4.76 -10.94
C ARG A 123 13.89 -6.10 -10.26
N LEU A 124 13.12 -6.07 -9.17
CA LEU A 124 12.69 -7.27 -8.47
C LEU A 124 11.83 -8.19 -9.36
N ALA A 125 10.93 -7.62 -10.16
CA ALA A 125 10.12 -8.36 -11.11
C ALA A 125 10.99 -9.07 -12.15
N ILE A 126 11.95 -8.36 -12.74
CA ILE A 126 12.90 -8.92 -13.71
C ILE A 126 13.75 -10.04 -13.09
N GLU A 127 14.29 -9.81 -11.88
CA GLU A 127 15.15 -10.79 -11.18
C GLU A 127 14.43 -12.10 -10.83
N ASN A 128 13.09 -12.09 -10.72
CA ASN A 128 12.30 -13.27 -10.31
C ASN A 128 11.29 -13.71 -11.39
N GLY A 129 11.33 -13.15 -12.60
CA GLY A 129 10.41 -13.50 -13.68
C GLY A 129 8.94 -13.18 -13.38
N ALA A 130 8.66 -12.18 -12.54
CA ALA A 130 7.31 -11.76 -12.20
C ALA A 130 6.78 -10.69 -13.16
N HIS A 131 5.46 -10.65 -13.36
CA HIS A 131 4.79 -9.65 -14.19
C HIS A 131 4.38 -8.42 -13.38
N LEU A 132 4.38 -7.25 -14.00
CA LEU A 132 3.92 -6.01 -13.35
C LEU A 132 2.46 -5.74 -13.67
N VAL A 133 1.67 -5.41 -12.65
CA VAL A 133 0.27 -4.99 -12.79
C VAL A 133 0.14 -3.58 -12.18
N PRO A 134 -0.18 -2.55 -12.97
CA PRO A 134 -0.41 -1.21 -12.43
C PRO A 134 -1.77 -1.17 -11.73
N ILE A 135 -1.80 -0.76 -10.46
CA ILE A 135 -3.05 -0.59 -9.70
C ILE A 135 -3.21 0.87 -9.30
N PHE A 136 -4.38 1.44 -9.59
CA PHE A 136 -4.71 2.81 -9.20
C PHE A 136 -5.98 2.88 -8.36
N SER A 137 -5.94 3.57 -7.22
CA SER A 137 -7.02 3.70 -6.24
C SER A 137 -7.54 5.15 -6.20
N PHE A 138 -8.67 5.38 -6.88
CA PHE A 138 -9.36 6.66 -6.80
C PHE A 138 -10.08 6.78 -5.45
N GLY A 139 -9.92 7.92 -4.78
CA GLY A 139 -10.51 8.19 -3.46
C GLY A 139 -9.59 7.87 -2.27
N GLU A 140 -8.43 7.26 -2.49
CA GLU A 140 -7.48 6.89 -1.44
C GLU A 140 -7.01 8.11 -0.61
N ASN A 141 -6.69 9.21 -1.28
CA ASN A 141 -6.25 10.45 -0.63
C ASN A 141 -7.38 11.24 0.02
N GLU A 142 -8.65 10.88 -0.23
CA GLU A 142 -9.83 11.56 0.32
C GLU A 142 -10.18 11.08 1.74
N LEU A 143 -9.51 10.03 2.22
CA LEU A 143 -9.86 9.37 3.48
C LEU A 143 -9.42 10.13 4.73
N PHE A 144 -8.37 10.94 4.61
CA PHE A 144 -7.73 11.62 5.73
C PHE A 144 -7.27 13.00 5.32
N ASP A 145 -7.48 13.97 6.20
CA ASP A 145 -6.84 15.27 6.11
C ASP A 145 -5.48 15.19 6.79
N GLN A 146 -4.46 15.75 6.15
CA GLN A 146 -3.12 15.81 6.71
C GLN A 146 -2.75 17.25 7.02
N VAL A 147 -2.21 17.47 8.22
CA VAL A 147 -1.70 18.77 8.66
C VAL A 147 -0.72 19.31 7.62
N GLU A 148 -0.79 20.60 7.35
CA GLU A 148 0.08 21.24 6.37
C GLU A 148 1.57 21.03 6.75
N ASN A 149 2.33 20.48 5.81
CA ASN A 149 3.75 20.22 5.95
C ASN A 149 4.50 20.57 4.65
N PRO A 150 4.42 21.83 4.17
CA PRO A 150 5.07 22.23 2.93
C PRO A 150 6.57 21.96 2.97
N LYS A 151 7.18 21.69 1.81
CA LYS A 151 8.63 21.47 1.69
C LYS A 151 9.38 22.69 2.23
N GLY A 152 10.37 22.45 3.08
CA GLY A 152 11.09 23.50 3.81
C GLY A 152 10.52 23.88 5.17
N SER A 153 9.31 23.42 5.54
CA SER A 153 8.79 23.62 6.90
C SER A 153 9.55 22.80 7.93
N LEU A 154 9.53 23.24 9.20
CA LEU A 154 10.11 22.49 10.32
C LEU A 154 9.51 21.08 10.45
N LEU A 155 8.18 20.98 10.33
CA LEU A 155 7.47 19.70 10.38
C LEU A 155 7.95 18.76 9.27
N ARG A 156 7.97 19.22 8.02
CA ARG A 156 8.44 18.40 6.90
C ARG A 156 9.90 17.98 7.07
N SER A 157 10.75 18.89 7.53
CA SER A 157 12.17 18.61 7.76
C SER A 157 12.38 17.53 8.83
N LEU A 158 11.58 17.57 9.91
CA LEU A 158 11.57 16.52 10.93
C LEU A 158 11.09 15.19 10.35
N GLN A 159 9.96 15.18 9.63
CA GLN A 159 9.40 13.97 9.01
C GLN A 159 10.39 13.32 8.04
N GLU A 160 11.05 14.09 7.18
CA GLU A 160 12.07 13.59 6.25
C GLU A 160 13.30 13.05 6.98
N LYS A 161 13.72 13.70 8.08
CA LYS A 161 14.84 13.21 8.90
C LYS A 161 14.50 11.88 9.59
N LEU A 162 13.31 11.77 10.20
CA LEU A 162 12.84 10.52 10.81
C LEU A 162 12.72 9.41 9.76
N GLN A 163 12.23 9.74 8.57
CA GLN A 163 12.11 8.80 7.47
C GLN A 163 13.48 8.30 6.97
N LYS A 164 14.50 9.16 6.91
CA LYS A 164 15.87 8.75 6.53
C LYS A 164 16.52 7.84 7.58
N VAL A 165 16.28 8.09 8.86
CA VAL A 165 16.92 7.35 9.97
C VAL A 165 16.19 6.04 10.26
N MET A 166 14.86 6.06 10.29
CA MET A 166 14.03 4.95 10.76
C MET A 166 13.24 4.24 9.65
N GLY A 167 13.25 4.77 8.42
CA GLY A 167 12.40 4.29 7.33
C GLY A 167 10.91 4.66 7.49
N VAL A 168 10.56 5.38 8.56
CA VAL A 168 9.17 5.73 8.91
C VAL A 168 8.93 7.20 8.66
N ALA A 169 7.98 7.52 7.78
CA ALA A 169 7.35 8.84 7.79
C ALA A 169 6.08 8.74 8.62
N LEU A 170 5.95 9.63 9.61
CA LEU A 170 4.73 9.76 10.40
C LEU A 170 3.96 10.98 9.88
N PRO A 171 3.00 10.78 8.95
CA PRO A 171 2.07 11.86 8.61
C PRO A 171 1.27 12.24 9.86
N LEU A 172 1.11 13.54 10.09
CA LEU A 172 0.18 14.03 11.11
C LEU A 172 -1.15 14.26 10.42
N PHE A 173 -2.12 13.41 10.70
CA PHE A 173 -3.41 13.41 10.01
C PHE A 173 -4.56 13.29 10.99
N HIS A 174 -5.73 13.70 10.53
CA HIS A 174 -6.99 13.44 11.18
C HIS A 174 -8.04 13.06 10.13
N ALA A 175 -9.10 12.44 10.62
CA ALA A 175 -10.32 12.22 9.88
C ALA A 175 -11.48 12.37 10.85
N ARG A 176 -12.39 11.39 10.94
CA ARG A 176 -13.55 11.43 11.83
C ARG A 176 -13.33 10.64 13.11
N GLY A 177 -14.07 10.99 14.15
CA GLY A 177 -14.19 10.20 15.36
C GLY A 177 -15.14 9.01 15.19
N VAL A 178 -15.26 8.18 16.22
CA VAL A 178 -16.27 7.11 16.29
C VAL A 178 -17.68 7.70 16.30
N PHE A 179 -17.87 8.78 17.08
CA PHE A 179 -19.18 9.41 17.34
C PHE A 179 -19.35 10.81 16.73
N GLN A 180 -18.32 11.36 16.07
CA GLN A 180 -18.38 12.67 15.43
C GLN A 180 -17.60 12.68 14.11
N TYR A 181 -17.81 13.72 13.29
CA TYR A 181 -17.20 13.86 11.97
C TYR A 181 -16.08 14.89 11.87
N SER A 182 -15.79 15.61 12.95
CA SER A 182 -14.87 16.74 12.96
C SER A 182 -13.41 16.39 13.26
N PHE A 183 -13.11 15.29 13.98
CA PHE A 183 -11.73 14.94 14.34
C PHE A 183 -11.56 13.48 14.80
N GLY A 184 -10.54 12.75 14.33
CA GLY A 184 -10.22 11.41 14.82
C GLY A 184 -9.33 10.61 13.88
N LEU A 185 -9.26 9.29 14.06
CA LEU A 185 -8.40 8.41 13.25
C LEU A 185 -9.20 7.46 12.33
N ILE A 186 -10.53 7.58 12.31
CA ILE A 186 -11.38 6.74 11.47
C ILE A 186 -11.50 7.43 10.10
N PRO A 187 -11.27 6.72 8.98
CA PRO A 187 -11.34 7.32 7.65
C PRO A 187 -12.69 7.96 7.37
N TYR A 188 -12.68 9.08 6.63
CA TYR A 188 -13.88 9.69 6.09
C TYR A 188 -14.65 8.69 5.21
N ARG A 189 -15.98 8.83 5.17
CA ARG A 189 -16.84 7.99 4.33
C ARG A 189 -16.80 8.52 2.89
N LYS A 190 -15.72 8.21 2.17
CA LYS A 190 -15.53 8.55 0.77
C LYS A 190 -15.50 7.28 -0.08
N PRO A 191 -16.05 7.32 -1.31
CA PRO A 191 -15.95 6.18 -2.21
C PRO A 191 -14.49 5.93 -2.57
N ILE A 192 -14.10 4.65 -2.57
CA ILE A 192 -12.82 4.19 -3.12
C ILE A 192 -13.10 3.22 -4.25
N ASN A 193 -12.53 3.51 -5.41
CA ASN A 193 -12.58 2.66 -6.59
C ASN A 193 -11.15 2.36 -7.02
N THR A 194 -10.75 1.10 -6.87
CA THR A 194 -9.43 0.63 -7.23
C THR A 194 -9.52 -0.13 -8.55
N VAL A 195 -8.67 0.21 -9.51
CA VAL A 195 -8.70 -0.30 -10.88
C VAL A 195 -7.35 -0.96 -11.20
N GLY A 196 -7.39 -2.16 -11.79
CA GLY A 196 -6.22 -2.84 -12.34
C GLY A 196 -6.39 -4.32 -12.58
#